data_AF-A0A6P2P1N9-F1
#
_entry.id   AF-A0A6P2P1N9-F1
#
_cell.length_a   1.000
_cell.length_b   1.000
_cell.length_c   1.000
_cell.angle_alpha   90.00
_cell.angle_beta   90.00
_cell.angle_gamma   90.00
#
_symmetry.space_group_name_H-M   'P 1'
#
loop_
_entity.id
_entity.type
_entity.pdbx_description
1 polymer ?
#
loop_
_entity_poly.entity_id
_entity_poly.type
_entity_poly.pdbx_seq_one_letter_code
_entity_poly.pdbx_strand_id
1 'polypeptide(L)'
;MRLKIGDLAKKAGLSVRALHHYDAIGLLSPSQRTDGGARLYGRDDLIRLHRIEALKQFGYSLPDIKASLDGQYADAPLQLLQRQIAELDARAARAHRLGRHLRYIVDMIATDGETTTTDWLNALELMNMVQKHLDDDEFDALLAAGPASMPSTDPAWSALIDEVREAVQRPLSTDGDAAIALAWRWIRLVVRMTRNDPTLAAKLMTMQLDEPRAPQLVGITAQMLAWIDEAFVHARCALFAKYLGASQMDEVRRRQFAMMKSRAWPTLVGDLRALMEAGVDAGAAPVQSVVKRWQQLFRDSFCGEDTVLETRVLDVMMREPDLQLGVGIDDALLAYLHKANFAGHDVISANAAPKPSALMVATQRAAHQLLDRPLVLDDPVALAVLGAAEAQAVRDDIDRFRHPASVGLRSSVIVRSRLADDVWAAALERGIRQYVVLGAGLDTSAYRHPDAPGRIFEVDLPATQAWKQARLREAGIAVPPSLHFVPVDFERVGLAEGLARAGFDADAPTLFSWLGVTMYLDEAAVIDTLRFIADRAEGSAVLFDYARPLSSLPPILRIAMEQMTVQFAERGEPWKSFFESEVLAGTLVSLGFGNCTTWAPSDLNQLYFANRTDALLLGETPTRLVLATV
;
A
#
# COMPACT_ATOMS: atom_id res chain seq x y z
N MET A 1 -56.78 16.26 31.24
CA MET A 1 -56.85 16.76 32.63
C MET A 1 -56.05 18.05 32.71
N ARG A 2 -56.59 19.14 33.26
CA ARG A 2 -55.90 20.43 33.42
C ARG A 2 -55.51 20.62 34.89
N LEU A 3 -54.31 21.13 35.16
CA LEU A 3 -53.77 21.30 36.51
C LEU A 3 -53.75 22.77 36.92
N LYS A 4 -54.08 23.06 38.19
CA LYS A 4 -53.82 24.39 38.78
C LYS A 4 -52.32 24.54 39.06
N ILE A 5 -51.84 25.77 39.15
CA ILE A 5 -50.41 26.07 39.35
C ILE A 5 -49.81 25.38 40.58
N GLY A 6 -50.54 25.27 41.69
CA GLY A 6 -50.08 24.59 42.90
C GLY A 6 -49.93 23.07 42.70
N ASP A 7 -50.86 22.45 41.99
CA ASP A 7 -50.80 21.01 41.68
C ASP A 7 -49.69 20.71 40.68
N LEU A 8 -49.46 21.61 39.72
CA LEU A 8 -48.34 21.51 38.77
C LEU A 8 -46.98 21.65 39.47
N ALA A 9 -46.84 22.66 40.34
CA ALA A 9 -45.64 22.88 41.16
C ALA A 9 -45.30 21.63 42.00
N LYS A 10 -46.30 21.07 42.67
CA LYS A 10 -46.14 19.86 43.49
C LYS A 10 -45.75 18.63 42.65
N LYS A 11 -46.31 18.47 41.45
CA LYS A 11 -45.99 17.34 40.55
C LYS A 11 -44.62 17.46 39.88
N ALA A 12 -44.17 18.68 39.56
CA ALA A 12 -42.87 18.93 38.95
C ALA A 12 -41.74 19.09 39.99
N GLY A 13 -42.04 19.17 41.28
CA GLY A 13 -41.04 19.44 42.31
C GLY A 13 -40.47 20.87 42.26
N LEU A 14 -41.21 21.81 41.66
CA LEU A 14 -40.83 23.20 41.53
C LEU A 14 -41.58 24.10 42.52
N SER A 15 -41.03 25.27 42.82
CA SER A 15 -41.77 26.29 43.56
C SER A 15 -42.79 26.98 42.65
N VAL A 16 -43.92 27.40 43.23
CA VAL A 16 -44.91 28.24 42.54
C VAL A 16 -44.26 29.53 42.01
N ARG A 17 -43.28 30.07 42.73
CA ARG A 17 -42.46 31.22 42.30
C ARG A 17 -41.67 30.96 41.02
N ALA A 18 -41.10 29.76 40.85
CA ALA A 18 -40.38 29.38 39.64
C ALA A 18 -41.32 29.32 38.42
N LEU A 19 -42.52 28.76 38.58
CA LEU A 19 -43.52 28.73 37.51
C LEU A 19 -44.05 30.13 37.15
N HIS A 20 -44.22 31.02 38.13
CA HIS A 20 -44.53 32.42 37.86
C HIS A 20 -43.41 33.15 37.12
N HIS A 21 -42.15 32.85 37.44
CA HIS A 21 -41.01 33.41 36.73
C HIS A 21 -40.98 32.93 35.28
N TYR A 22 -41.23 31.64 35.02
CA TYR A 22 -41.30 31.08 33.67
C TYR A 22 -42.45 31.69 32.85
N ASP A 23 -43.60 31.96 33.46
CA ASP A 23 -44.71 32.70 32.84
C ASP A 23 -44.29 34.14 32.50
N ALA A 24 -43.62 34.83 33.43
CA ALA A 24 -43.19 36.22 33.25
C ALA A 24 -42.18 36.42 32.12
N ILE A 25 -41.23 35.50 31.94
CA ILE A 25 -40.24 35.56 30.85
C ILE A 25 -40.76 34.93 29.53
N GLY A 26 -42.01 34.45 29.53
CA GLY A 26 -42.64 33.76 28.40
C GLY A 26 -42.03 32.39 28.09
N LEU A 27 -41.32 31.78 29.04
CA LEU A 27 -40.74 30.45 28.88
C LEU A 27 -41.80 29.35 29.03
N LEU A 28 -42.79 29.52 29.91
CA LEU A 28 -43.93 28.61 30.07
C LEU A 28 -45.20 29.39 30.45
N SER A 29 -46.16 29.47 29.53
CA SER A 29 -47.44 30.19 29.75
C SER A 29 -48.59 29.20 29.96
N PRO A 30 -49.62 29.54 30.78
CA PRO A 30 -50.76 28.66 30.99
C PRO A 30 -51.67 28.60 29.76
N SER A 31 -52.08 27.39 29.37
CA SER A 31 -53.02 27.16 28.27
C SER A 31 -54.37 27.87 28.45
N GLN A 32 -54.86 28.02 29.68
CA GLN A 32 -56.14 28.68 29.97
C GLN A 32 -56.15 29.39 31.32
N ARG A 33 -57.14 30.27 31.49
CA ARG A 33 -57.50 30.86 32.78
C ARG A 33 -58.98 30.59 33.06
N THR A 34 -59.31 30.32 34.32
CA THR A 34 -60.71 30.28 34.78
C THR A 34 -61.33 31.67 34.82
N ASP A 35 -62.65 31.78 34.88
CA ASP A 35 -63.38 33.05 35.04
C ASP A 35 -62.97 33.81 36.31
N GLY A 36 -62.48 33.10 37.34
CA GLY A 36 -61.87 33.67 38.55
C GLY A 36 -60.38 34.01 38.44
N GLY A 37 -59.81 34.01 37.24
CA GLY A 37 -58.40 34.39 36.97
C GLY A 37 -57.34 33.33 37.29
N ALA A 38 -57.72 32.15 37.81
CA ALA A 38 -56.76 31.09 38.13
C ALA A 38 -56.18 30.44 36.87
N ARG A 39 -54.85 30.23 36.86
CA ARG A 39 -54.10 29.61 35.75
C ARG A 39 -54.33 28.11 35.69
N LEU A 40 -54.61 27.60 34.48
CA LEU A 40 -54.81 26.19 34.19
C LEU A 40 -53.81 25.72 33.13
N TYR A 41 -53.06 24.68 33.48
CA TYR A 41 -52.04 24.10 32.61
C TYR A 41 -52.55 22.82 31.94
N GLY A 42 -52.44 22.79 30.61
CA GLY A 42 -52.84 21.68 29.76
C GLY A 42 -51.72 20.66 29.52
N ARG A 43 -52.00 19.69 28.65
CA ARG A 43 -51.05 18.63 28.29
C ARG A 43 -49.79 19.20 27.62
N ASP A 44 -49.94 20.20 26.77
CA ASP A 44 -48.82 20.78 26.02
C ASP A 44 -47.91 21.61 26.94
N ASP A 45 -48.48 22.28 27.93
CA ASP A 45 -47.72 23.01 28.96
C ASP A 45 -46.89 22.04 29.82
N LEU A 46 -47.43 20.87 30.14
CA LEU A 46 -46.72 19.81 30.85
C LEU A 46 -45.55 19.27 30.02
N ILE A 47 -45.76 19.05 28.72
CA ILE A 47 -44.70 18.61 27.79
C ILE A 47 -43.61 19.69 27.69
N ARG A 48 -43.98 20.96 27.60
CA ARG A 48 -43.04 22.08 27.55
C ARG A 48 -42.26 22.23 28.87
N LEU A 49 -42.93 22.10 30.01
CA LEU A 49 -42.28 22.13 31.32
C LEU A 49 -41.24 21.01 31.48
N HIS A 50 -41.58 19.79 31.06
CA HIS A 50 -40.66 18.66 31.10
C HIS A 50 -39.40 18.91 30.25
N ARG A 51 -39.55 19.54 29.08
CA ARG A 51 -38.40 19.93 28.23
C ARG A 51 -37.54 21.02 28.86
N ILE A 52 -38.15 22.00 29.53
CA ILE A 52 -37.42 23.05 30.26
C ILE A 52 -36.57 22.43 31.37
N GLU A 53 -37.12 21.51 32.15
CA GLU A 53 -36.41 20.84 33.23
C GLU A 53 -35.26 19.98 32.72
N ALA A 54 -35.48 19.21 31.65
CA ALA A 54 -34.44 18.42 31.01
C ALA A 54 -33.27 19.31 30.55
N LEU A 55 -33.54 20.40 29.81
CA LEU A 55 -32.48 21.30 29.33
C LEU A 55 -31.76 22.02 30.48
N LYS A 56 -32.48 22.38 31.55
CA LYS A 56 -31.86 22.98 32.74
C LYS A 56 -30.91 22.02 33.45
N GLN A 57 -31.21 20.72 33.48
CA GLN A 57 -30.30 19.69 34.04
C GLN A 57 -28.99 19.59 33.24
N PHE A 58 -29.03 19.87 31.94
CA PHE A 58 -27.83 19.95 31.08
C PHE A 58 -27.14 21.33 31.12
N GLY A 59 -27.49 22.19 32.10
CA GLY A 59 -26.77 23.45 32.34
C GLY A 59 -27.15 24.61 31.41
N TYR A 60 -28.27 24.54 30.69
CA TYR A 60 -28.72 25.62 29.81
C TYR A 60 -29.19 26.83 30.62
N SER A 61 -28.88 28.03 30.11
CA SER A 61 -29.46 29.27 30.63
C SER A 61 -30.94 29.38 30.22
N LEU A 62 -31.79 29.98 31.05
CA LEU A 62 -33.22 30.14 30.73
C LEU A 62 -33.50 30.84 29.37
N PRO A 63 -32.71 31.86 28.95
CA PRO A 63 -32.80 32.43 27.60
C PRO A 63 -32.55 31.42 26.46
N ASP A 64 -31.51 30.57 26.58
CA ASP A 64 -31.16 29.57 25.55
C ASP A 64 -32.24 28.49 25.44
N ILE A 65 -32.79 28.07 26.59
CA ILE A 65 -33.91 27.12 26.63
C ILE A 65 -35.12 27.71 25.89
N LYS A 66 -35.44 28.99 26.11
CA LYS A 66 -36.55 29.66 25.44
C LYS A 66 -36.35 29.71 23.93
N ALA A 67 -35.17 30.16 23.47
CA ALA A 67 -34.86 30.27 22.05
C ALA A 67 -34.91 28.91 21.32
N SER A 68 -34.45 27.84 21.99
CA SER A 68 -34.55 26.47 21.47
C SER A 68 -36.00 25.98 21.39
N LEU A 69 -36.80 26.17 22.43
CA LEU A 69 -38.19 25.69 22.47
C LEU A 69 -39.15 26.49 21.57
N ASP A 70 -38.79 27.73 21.24
CA ASP A 70 -39.56 28.60 20.33
C ASP A 70 -39.19 28.38 18.85
N GLY A 71 -38.34 27.39 18.56
CA GLY A 71 -37.96 27.00 17.20
C GLY A 71 -37.04 27.99 16.48
N GLN A 72 -36.45 28.95 17.22
CA GLN A 72 -35.51 29.94 16.64
C GLN A 72 -34.15 29.33 16.30
N TYR A 73 -33.83 28.16 16.88
CA TYR A 73 -32.66 27.37 16.55
C TYR A 73 -33.00 25.88 16.64
N ALA A 74 -33.28 25.25 15.50
CA ALA A 74 -33.55 23.81 15.43
C ALA A 74 -32.35 22.97 15.93
N ASP A 75 -31.12 23.50 15.82
CA ASP A 75 -29.87 22.79 16.14
C ASP A 75 -29.12 23.28 17.40
N ALA A 76 -29.61 24.31 18.10
CA ALA A 76 -28.90 24.92 19.23
C ALA A 76 -28.55 23.97 20.39
N PRO A 77 -29.41 22.98 20.75
CA PRO A 77 -29.08 22.11 21.87
C PRO A 77 -27.93 21.14 21.57
N LEU A 78 -27.89 20.60 20.37
CA LEU A 78 -26.82 19.67 20.00
C LEU A 78 -25.47 20.40 19.93
N GLN A 79 -25.44 21.60 19.35
CA GLN A 79 -24.22 22.40 19.22
C GLN A 79 -23.64 22.86 20.58
N LEU A 80 -24.51 23.23 21.54
CA LEU A 80 -24.04 23.61 22.87
C LEU A 80 -23.46 22.41 23.65
N LEU A 81 -24.12 21.26 23.58
CA LEU A 81 -23.62 20.03 24.20
C LEU A 81 -22.28 19.61 23.58
N GLN A 82 -22.17 19.65 22.25
CA GLN A 82 -20.91 19.40 21.55
C GLN A 82 -19.78 20.34 21.99
N ARG A 83 -20.08 21.64 22.18
CA ARG A 83 -19.09 22.60 22.69
C ARG A 83 -18.64 22.30 24.12
N GLN A 84 -19.55 21.95 25.02
CA GLN A 84 -19.20 21.61 26.40
C GLN A 84 -18.38 20.31 26.48
N ILE A 85 -18.73 19.30 25.69
CA ILE A 85 -17.96 18.07 25.56
C ILE A 85 -16.53 18.41 25.12
N ALA A 86 -16.37 19.18 24.04
CA ALA A 86 -15.06 19.58 23.56
C ALA A 86 -14.22 20.35 24.61
N GLU A 87 -14.85 21.21 25.41
CA GLU A 87 -14.14 21.95 26.47
C GLU A 87 -13.69 21.04 27.62
N LEU A 88 -14.55 20.10 28.04
CA LEU A 88 -14.22 19.11 29.06
C LEU A 88 -13.12 18.16 28.58
N ASP A 89 -13.21 17.68 27.35
CA ASP A 89 -12.18 16.84 26.72
C ASP A 89 -10.84 17.56 26.65
N ALA A 90 -10.83 18.84 26.29
CA ALA A 90 -9.62 19.67 26.27
C ALA A 90 -9.01 19.84 27.67
N ARG A 91 -9.82 20.02 28.72
CA ARG A 91 -9.34 20.07 30.12
C ARG A 91 -8.77 18.73 30.56
N ALA A 92 -9.45 17.63 30.24
CA ALA A 92 -8.99 16.28 30.56
C ALA A 92 -7.64 16.00 29.88
N ALA A 93 -7.51 16.31 28.59
CA ALA A 93 -6.25 16.15 27.84
C ALA A 93 -5.08 16.89 28.50
N ARG A 94 -5.27 18.16 28.90
CA ARG A 94 -4.25 18.95 29.61
C ARG A 94 -3.84 18.33 30.94
N ALA A 95 -4.80 17.85 31.74
CA ALA A 95 -4.52 17.22 33.03
C ALA A 95 -3.74 15.90 32.85
N HIS A 96 -4.11 15.08 31.86
CA HIS A 96 -3.40 13.84 31.54
C HIS A 96 -1.97 14.11 31.08
N ARG A 97 -1.76 15.15 30.27
CA ARG A 97 -0.44 15.58 29.80
C ARG A 97 0.47 15.99 30.97
N LEU A 98 0.00 16.89 31.83
CA LEU A 98 0.74 17.27 33.05
C LEU A 98 1.08 16.05 33.91
N GLY A 99 0.13 15.12 34.08
CA GLY A 99 0.37 13.88 34.80
C GLY A 99 1.42 12.97 34.16
N ARG A 100 1.57 12.96 32.83
CA ARG A 100 2.67 12.25 32.14
C ARG A 100 4.02 12.93 32.38
N HIS A 101 4.09 14.25 32.22
CA HIS A 101 5.32 15.01 32.42
C HIS A 101 5.86 14.86 33.86
N LEU A 102 4.97 14.97 34.86
CA LEU A 102 5.36 14.80 36.26
C LEU A 102 5.85 13.38 36.57
N ARG A 103 5.24 12.34 35.98
CA ARG A 103 5.71 10.96 36.13
C ARG A 103 7.11 10.79 35.53
N TYR A 104 7.35 11.35 34.35
CA TYR A 104 8.68 11.32 33.73
C TYR A 104 9.75 12.01 34.61
N ILE A 105 9.43 13.17 35.20
CA ILE A 105 10.33 13.83 36.17
C ILE A 105 10.59 12.92 37.36
N VAL A 106 9.55 12.27 37.92
CA VAL A 106 9.72 11.31 39.03
C VAL A 106 10.62 10.15 38.62
N ASP A 107 10.41 9.56 37.44
CA ASP A 107 11.19 8.40 36.97
C ASP A 107 12.67 8.75 36.80
N MET A 108 12.99 9.92 36.26
CA MET A 108 14.36 10.40 36.10
C MET A 108 15.06 10.64 37.45
N ILE A 109 14.31 11.11 38.45
CA ILE A 109 14.80 11.45 39.78
C ILE A 109 14.91 10.20 40.70
N ALA A 110 14.08 9.18 40.45
CA ALA A 110 14.03 7.96 41.24
C ALA A 110 15.16 6.96 40.92
N THR A 111 15.93 7.21 39.85
CA THR A 111 17.13 6.44 39.49
C THR A 111 18.19 6.58 40.60
N ASP A 112 18.59 5.46 41.22
CA ASP A 112 19.60 5.31 42.30
C ASP A 112 19.24 5.65 43.76
N GLY A 113 17.97 5.92 44.09
CA GLY A 113 17.45 5.78 45.47
C GLY A 113 17.83 6.86 46.50
N GLU A 114 18.82 7.72 46.25
CA GLU A 114 19.06 8.97 47.02
C GLU A 114 18.89 10.19 46.14
N THR A 115 17.83 10.96 46.39
CA THR A 115 17.49 12.13 45.59
C THR A 115 18.23 13.39 46.06
N THR A 116 19.06 13.99 45.21
CA THR A 116 19.73 15.27 45.54
C THR A 116 18.97 16.47 44.99
N THR A 117 19.21 17.67 45.56
CA THR A 117 18.69 18.93 45.02
C THR A 117 19.17 19.17 43.57
N THR A 118 20.32 18.63 43.21
CA THR A 118 20.90 18.72 41.85
C THR A 118 20.11 17.90 40.84
N ASP A 119 19.61 16.71 41.21
CA ASP A 119 18.84 15.83 40.32
C ASP A 119 17.49 16.46 39.96
N TRP A 120 16.84 17.10 40.93
CA TRP A 120 15.61 17.88 40.71
C TRP A 120 15.85 19.07 39.76
N LEU A 121 16.95 19.81 39.91
CA LEU A 121 17.28 20.94 39.05
C LEU A 121 17.61 20.48 37.62
N ASN A 122 18.40 19.42 37.47
CA ASN A 122 18.71 18.82 36.17
C ASN A 122 17.43 18.32 35.47
N ALA A 123 16.51 17.73 36.22
CA ALA A 123 15.23 17.28 35.72
C ALA A 123 14.36 18.42 35.16
N LEU A 124 14.24 19.51 35.93
CA LEU A 124 13.51 20.70 35.49
C LEU A 124 14.15 21.37 34.28
N GLU A 125 15.49 21.43 34.23
CA GLU A 125 16.21 22.00 33.10
C GLU A 125 16.05 21.17 31.83
N LEU A 126 16.11 19.83 31.94
CA LEU A 126 15.82 18.94 30.82
C LEU A 126 14.38 19.16 30.31
N MET A 127 13.40 19.31 31.21
CA MET A 127 12.02 19.58 30.82
C MET A 127 11.84 20.92 30.11
N ASN A 128 12.45 21.97 30.63
CA ASN A 128 12.41 23.27 29.99
C ASN A 128 13.12 23.24 28.62
N MET A 129 14.23 22.50 28.51
CA MET A 129 14.95 22.31 27.26
C MET A 129 14.10 21.57 26.23
N VAL A 130 13.46 20.46 26.61
CA VAL A 130 12.61 19.69 25.71
C VAL A 130 11.40 20.52 25.27
N GLN A 131 10.72 21.22 26.18
CA GLN A 131 9.57 22.09 25.87
C GLN A 131 9.92 23.30 25.01
N LYS A 132 11.20 23.70 24.96
CA LYS A 132 11.67 24.77 24.07
C LYS A 132 11.75 24.31 22.60
N HIS A 133 12.00 23.03 22.36
CA HIS A 133 12.23 22.47 21.02
C HIS A 133 11.09 21.58 20.51
N LEU A 134 10.34 20.94 21.41
CA LEU A 134 9.20 20.09 21.11
C LEU A 134 7.92 20.76 21.60
N ASP A 135 6.86 20.65 20.80
CA ASP A 135 5.54 20.98 21.29
C ASP A 135 5.02 19.88 22.25
N ASP A 136 3.89 20.19 22.89
CA ASP A 136 3.25 19.33 23.85
C ASP A 136 2.91 17.94 23.26
N ASP A 137 2.46 17.86 22.00
CA ASP A 137 2.03 16.62 21.33
C ASP A 137 3.22 15.77 20.91
N GLU A 138 4.28 16.40 20.40
CA GLU A 138 5.56 15.75 20.07
C GLU A 138 6.22 15.16 21.32
N PHE A 139 6.22 15.92 22.41
CA PHE A 139 6.78 15.44 23.67
C PHE A 139 5.94 14.30 24.26
N ASP A 140 4.61 14.38 24.18
CA ASP A 140 3.73 13.28 24.58
C ASP A 140 3.91 12.03 23.72
N ALA A 141 4.12 12.17 22.41
CA ALA A 141 4.38 11.04 21.52
C ALA A 141 5.65 10.29 21.91
N LEU A 142 6.67 11.04 22.32
CA LEU A 142 7.95 10.53 22.82
C LEU A 142 7.80 9.83 24.19
N LEU A 143 6.97 10.37 25.10
CA LEU A 143 6.66 9.72 26.38
C LEU A 143 5.71 8.52 26.26
N ALA A 144 4.86 8.47 25.23
CA ALA A 144 3.85 7.43 25.07
C ALA A 144 4.45 6.03 24.80
N ALA A 145 5.74 5.92 24.49
CA ALA A 145 6.43 4.63 24.33
C ALA A 145 6.79 3.96 25.68
N GLY A 146 6.58 4.66 26.80
CA GLY A 146 6.80 4.17 28.16
C GLY A 146 7.89 4.94 28.92
N PRO A 147 8.11 4.65 30.21
CA PRO A 147 9.06 5.37 31.06
C PRO A 147 10.53 5.22 30.59
N ALA A 148 10.88 4.15 29.87
CA ALA A 148 12.21 3.90 29.30
C ALA A 148 12.28 4.27 27.80
N SER A 149 11.84 5.47 27.45
CA SER A 149 11.84 5.93 26.04
C SER A 149 12.96 6.92 25.72
N MET A 150 13.55 7.55 26.73
CA MET A 150 14.54 8.62 26.58
C MET A 150 15.92 8.20 27.07
N PRO A 151 17.00 8.82 26.56
CA PRO A 151 18.35 8.46 26.98
C PRO A 151 18.61 8.61 28.48
N SER A 152 17.91 9.54 29.14
CA SER A 152 18.01 9.79 30.58
C SER A 152 17.27 8.77 31.45
N THR A 153 16.40 7.93 30.89
CA THR A 153 15.57 6.97 31.65
C THR A 153 15.59 5.54 31.12
N ASP A 154 16.15 5.30 29.94
CA ASP A 154 16.31 3.96 29.34
C ASP A 154 17.71 3.39 29.64
N PRO A 155 17.81 2.27 30.39
CA PRO A 155 19.09 1.62 30.66
C PRO A 155 19.85 1.20 29.40
N ALA A 156 19.14 0.88 28.30
CA ALA A 156 19.78 0.52 27.04
C ALA A 156 20.52 1.70 26.40
N TRP A 157 19.97 2.92 26.55
CA TRP A 157 20.63 4.15 26.15
C TRP A 157 21.83 4.46 27.04
N SER A 158 21.68 4.39 28.37
CA SER A 158 22.78 4.66 29.31
C SER A 158 23.99 3.75 29.02
N ALA A 159 23.77 2.44 28.89
CA ALA A 159 24.82 1.49 28.56
C ALA A 159 25.51 1.80 27.22
N LEU A 160 24.72 2.11 26.18
CA LEU A 160 25.28 2.41 24.87
C LEU A 160 26.05 3.74 24.85
N ILE A 161 25.57 4.76 25.57
CA ILE A 161 26.28 6.05 25.72
C ILE A 161 27.63 5.84 26.39
N ASP A 162 27.69 5.01 27.43
CA ASP A 162 28.95 4.70 28.11
C ASP A 162 29.93 3.92 27.20
N GLU A 163 29.45 2.94 26.44
CA GLU A 163 30.26 2.21 25.45
C GLU A 163 30.83 3.14 24.37
N VAL A 164 30.01 4.05 23.83
CA VAL A 164 30.47 5.05 22.85
C VAL A 164 31.45 6.03 23.49
N ARG A 165 31.20 6.46 24.72
CA ARG A 165 32.11 7.35 25.45
C ARG A 165 33.47 6.70 25.62
N GLU A 166 33.52 5.42 26.00
CA GLU A 166 34.77 4.67 26.10
C GLU A 166 35.46 4.56 24.73
N ALA A 167 34.72 4.25 23.66
CA ALA A 167 35.25 4.15 22.30
C ALA A 167 35.88 5.46 21.80
N VAL A 168 35.32 6.61 22.20
CA VAL A 168 35.85 7.95 21.86
C VAL A 168 37.06 8.32 22.71
N GLN A 169 37.06 7.97 24.01
CA GLN A 169 38.16 8.29 24.93
C GLN A 169 39.39 7.38 24.72
N ARG A 170 39.15 6.12 24.38
CA ARG A 170 40.17 5.14 23.96
C ARG A 170 39.95 4.90 22.47
N PRO A 171 40.51 5.76 21.59
CA PRO A 171 40.07 5.89 20.21
C PRO A 171 40.07 4.55 19.48
N LEU A 172 38.89 3.94 19.39
CA LEU A 172 38.63 2.78 18.57
C LEU A 172 38.49 3.24 17.12
N SER A 173 39.04 2.46 16.20
CA SER A 173 38.89 2.71 14.77
C SER A 173 37.42 2.63 14.37
N THR A 174 36.93 3.66 13.67
CA THR A 174 35.53 3.81 13.24
C THR A 174 35.12 2.76 12.20
N ASP A 175 36.08 2.11 11.54
CA ASP A 175 35.87 1.04 10.55
C ASP A 175 35.96 -0.38 11.11
N GLY A 176 36.26 -0.54 12.40
CA GLY A 176 36.36 -1.85 13.05
C GLY A 176 34.98 -2.45 13.39
N ASP A 177 34.91 -3.79 13.49
CA ASP A 177 33.67 -4.52 13.78
C ASP A 177 32.96 -4.03 15.05
N ALA A 178 33.71 -3.68 16.10
CA ALA A 178 33.16 -3.16 17.34
C ALA A 178 32.48 -1.80 17.16
N ALA A 179 33.09 -0.90 16.37
CA ALA A 179 32.52 0.42 16.07
C ALA A 179 31.26 0.29 15.20
N ILE A 180 31.29 -0.58 14.19
CA ILE A 180 30.16 -0.90 13.33
C ILE A 180 28.98 -1.45 14.15
N ALA A 181 29.24 -2.36 15.10
CA ALA A 181 28.21 -2.91 15.97
C ALA A 181 27.56 -1.84 16.87
N LEU A 182 28.37 -0.91 17.43
CA LEU A 182 27.87 0.22 18.20
C LEU A 182 27.00 1.16 17.36
N ALA A 183 27.42 1.47 16.13
CA ALA A 183 26.67 2.33 15.21
C ALA A 183 25.28 1.74 14.86
N TRP A 184 25.20 0.44 14.58
CA TRP A 184 23.92 -0.23 14.32
C TRP A 184 23.00 -0.25 15.54
N ARG A 185 23.55 -0.47 16.74
CA ARG A 185 22.76 -0.40 17.99
C ARG A 185 22.24 1.02 18.22
N TRP A 186 23.07 2.03 17.98
CA TRP A 186 22.69 3.44 18.12
C TRP A 186 21.53 3.80 17.20
N ILE A 187 21.64 3.54 15.90
CA ILE A 187 20.57 3.91 14.97
C ILE A 187 19.25 3.19 15.28
N ARG A 188 19.30 1.94 15.76
CA ARG A 188 18.10 1.19 16.16
C ARG A 188 17.42 1.81 17.39
N LEU A 189 18.19 2.30 18.36
CA LEU A 189 17.63 3.02 19.51
C LEU A 189 17.07 4.39 19.10
N VAL A 190 17.73 5.12 18.19
CA VAL A 190 17.19 6.37 17.63
C VAL A 190 15.85 6.11 16.95
N VAL A 191 15.78 5.16 16.02
CA VAL A 191 14.54 4.80 15.28
C VAL A 191 13.43 4.39 16.25
N ARG A 192 13.75 3.64 17.31
CA ARG A 192 12.77 3.27 18.34
C ARG A 192 12.28 4.48 19.12
N MET A 193 13.19 5.31 19.61
CA MET A 193 12.91 6.50 20.43
C MET A 193 12.02 7.48 19.67
N THR A 194 12.32 7.72 18.40
CA THR A 194 11.57 8.67 17.57
C THR A 194 10.37 8.03 16.89
N ARG A 195 10.13 6.73 17.09
CA ARG A 195 9.12 5.95 16.34
C ARG A 195 9.27 6.10 14.83
N ASN A 196 10.52 6.20 14.38
CA ASN A 196 10.91 6.49 13.02
C ASN A 196 10.42 7.85 12.49
N ASP A 197 10.10 8.84 13.34
CA ASP A 197 9.74 10.20 12.91
C ASP A 197 11.00 11.02 12.59
N PRO A 198 11.17 11.48 11.33
CA PRO A 198 12.34 12.24 10.88
C PRO A 198 12.37 13.67 11.42
N THR A 199 11.21 14.29 11.60
CA THR A 199 11.09 15.66 12.13
C THR A 199 11.46 15.68 13.60
N LEU A 200 10.92 14.73 14.37
CA LEU A 200 11.24 14.58 15.79
C LEU A 200 12.74 14.29 15.99
N ALA A 201 13.32 13.38 15.20
CA ALA A 201 14.75 13.09 15.28
C ALA A 201 15.62 14.31 14.97
N ALA A 202 15.25 15.11 13.96
CA ALA A 202 15.98 16.32 13.62
C ALA A 202 15.92 17.36 14.74
N LYS A 203 14.76 17.54 15.39
CA LYS A 203 14.58 18.42 16.55
C LYS A 203 15.42 17.96 17.74
N LEU A 204 15.42 16.66 18.06
CA LEU A 204 16.25 16.11 19.14
C LEU A 204 17.75 16.25 18.87
N MET A 205 18.18 16.05 17.62
CA MET A 205 19.57 16.27 17.21
C MET A 205 19.97 17.75 17.33
N THR A 206 19.10 18.66 16.89
CA THR A 206 19.31 20.11 17.03
C THR A 206 19.37 20.51 18.51
N MET A 207 18.46 20.02 19.34
CA MET A 207 18.49 20.23 20.78
C MET A 207 19.82 19.77 21.37
N GLN A 208 20.32 18.59 20.99
CA GLN A 208 21.59 18.06 21.50
C GLN A 208 22.82 18.87 21.09
N LEU A 209 22.79 19.50 19.91
CA LEU A 209 23.91 20.28 19.37
C LEU A 209 23.90 21.75 19.81
N ASP A 210 22.71 22.35 19.90
CA ASP A 210 22.57 23.81 20.08
C ASP A 210 22.41 24.21 21.56
N GLU A 211 21.94 23.30 22.43
CA GLU A 211 21.75 23.60 23.86
C GLU A 211 23.04 23.38 24.66
N PRO A 212 23.63 24.41 25.27
CA PRO A 212 24.94 24.30 25.93
C PRO A 212 24.99 23.29 27.09
N ARG A 213 23.84 23.03 27.73
CA ARG A 213 23.72 22.08 28.85
C ARG A 213 23.34 20.67 28.43
N ALA A 214 22.95 20.43 27.18
CA ALA A 214 22.53 19.11 26.72
C ALA A 214 23.59 18.02 26.95
N PRO A 215 24.91 18.27 26.76
CA PRO A 215 25.93 17.26 27.05
C PRO A 215 26.01 16.84 28.52
N GLN A 216 25.80 17.78 29.46
CA GLN A 216 25.84 17.50 30.90
C GLN A 216 24.56 16.81 31.39
N LEU A 217 23.41 17.11 30.76
CA LEU A 217 22.11 16.56 31.14
C LEU A 217 21.85 15.17 30.53
N VAL A 218 22.24 14.96 29.27
CA VAL A 218 21.95 13.74 28.50
C VAL A 218 23.17 12.81 28.41
N GLY A 219 24.38 13.33 28.63
CA GLY A 219 25.61 12.53 28.57
C GLY A 219 26.14 12.27 27.15
N ILE A 220 25.53 12.87 26.12
CA ILE A 220 25.91 12.75 24.71
C ILE A 220 26.66 14.02 24.28
N THR A 221 27.89 13.87 23.79
CA THR A 221 28.70 15.02 23.33
C THR A 221 28.70 15.12 21.80
N ALA A 222 29.00 16.31 21.27
CA ALA A 222 29.18 16.50 19.83
C ALA A 222 30.30 15.62 19.24
N GLN A 223 31.35 15.33 20.03
CA GLN A 223 32.42 14.41 19.63
C GLN A 223 31.93 12.97 19.48
N MET A 224 31.06 12.52 20.40
CA MET A 224 30.45 11.19 20.33
C MET A 224 29.53 11.07 19.11
N LEU A 225 28.72 12.09 18.83
CA LEU A 225 27.85 12.11 17.66
C LEU A 225 28.67 12.05 16.37
N ALA A 226 29.73 12.85 16.25
CA ALA A 226 30.61 12.82 15.09
C ALA A 226 31.29 11.45 14.89
N TRP A 227 31.73 10.80 15.98
CA TRP A 227 32.32 9.47 15.92
C TRP A 227 31.32 8.40 15.49
N ILE A 228 30.07 8.47 15.98
CA ILE A 228 29.01 7.54 15.59
C ILE A 228 28.61 7.74 14.12
N ASP A 229 28.48 8.99 13.65
CA ASP A 229 28.15 9.28 12.26
C ASP A 229 29.20 8.67 11.31
N GLU A 230 30.48 8.79 11.68
CA GLU A 230 31.58 8.18 10.94
C GLU A 230 31.53 6.65 10.95
N ALA A 231 31.37 6.04 12.13
CA ALA A 231 31.23 4.60 12.27
C ALA A 231 30.01 4.04 11.54
N PHE A 232 28.91 4.80 11.47
CA PHE A 232 27.71 4.41 10.74
C PHE A 232 27.90 4.44 9.23
N VAL A 233 28.65 5.41 8.70
CA VAL A 233 29.04 5.41 7.28
C VAL A 233 29.90 4.19 6.95
N HIS A 234 30.85 3.82 7.81
CA HIS A 234 31.63 2.59 7.66
C HIS A 234 30.75 1.34 7.72
N ALA A 235 29.79 1.28 8.64
CA ALA A 235 28.83 0.19 8.78
C ALA A 235 28.02 -0.04 7.49
N ARG A 236 27.51 1.03 6.88
CA ARG A 236 26.81 0.97 5.58
C ARG A 236 27.75 0.53 4.46
N CYS A 237 28.97 1.08 4.42
CA CYS A 237 29.96 0.71 3.42
C CYS A 237 30.36 -0.78 3.50
N ALA A 238 30.42 -1.35 4.71
CA ALA A 238 30.72 -2.76 4.91
C ALA A 238 29.63 -3.68 4.29
N LEU A 239 28.36 -3.27 4.33
CA LEU A 239 27.28 -4.01 3.66
C LEU A 239 27.40 -3.90 2.13
N PHE A 240 27.67 -2.71 1.58
CA PHE A 240 27.88 -2.54 0.14
C PHE A 240 29.10 -3.32 -0.37
N ALA A 241 30.18 -3.40 0.41
CA ALA A 241 31.41 -4.07 0.03
C ALA A 241 31.24 -5.58 -0.22
N LYS A 242 30.18 -6.20 0.30
CA LYS A 242 29.86 -7.61 0.03
C LYS A 242 29.45 -7.87 -1.43
N TYR A 243 28.97 -6.83 -2.14
CA TYR A 243 28.34 -6.97 -3.46
C TYR A 243 28.99 -6.10 -4.55
N LEU A 244 29.74 -5.07 -4.17
CA LEU A 244 30.35 -4.13 -5.11
C LEU A 244 31.83 -4.45 -5.35
N GLY A 245 32.31 -4.21 -6.58
CA GLY A 245 33.74 -4.28 -6.89
C GLY A 245 34.54 -3.16 -6.23
N ALA A 246 35.86 -3.31 -6.13
CA ALA A 246 36.72 -2.37 -5.39
C ALA A 246 36.56 -0.89 -5.83
N SER A 247 36.58 -0.62 -7.15
CA SER A 247 36.41 0.74 -7.68
C SER A 247 35.02 1.32 -7.43
N GLN A 248 33.98 0.49 -7.52
CA GLN A 248 32.59 0.85 -7.23
C GLN A 248 32.41 1.19 -5.75
N MET A 249 33.02 0.38 -4.88
CA MET A 249 32.98 0.60 -3.44
C MET A 249 33.74 1.86 -3.04
N ASP A 250 34.88 2.17 -3.66
CA ASP A 250 35.62 3.40 -3.38
C ASP A 250 34.82 4.66 -3.78
N GLU A 251 34.05 4.58 -4.86
CA GLU A 251 33.12 5.66 -5.27
C GLU A 251 31.98 5.83 -4.25
N VAL A 252 31.27 4.74 -3.92
CA VAL A 252 30.18 4.76 -2.94
C VAL A 252 30.68 5.29 -1.59
N ARG A 253 31.82 4.79 -1.11
CA ARG A 253 32.44 5.24 0.15
C ARG A 253 32.69 6.74 0.12
N ARG A 254 33.39 7.25 -0.91
CA ARG A 254 33.72 8.68 -1.02
C ARG A 254 32.47 9.56 -0.93
N ARG A 255 31.37 9.15 -1.58
CA ARG A 255 30.11 9.90 -1.58
C ARG A 255 29.36 9.83 -0.27
N GLN A 256 29.31 8.66 0.38
CA GLN A 256 28.71 8.52 1.70
C GLN A 256 29.42 9.42 2.74
N PHE A 257 30.75 9.50 2.68
CA PHE A 257 31.52 10.43 3.53
C PHE A 257 31.25 11.90 3.22
N ALA A 258 31.14 12.26 1.93
CA ALA A 258 30.80 13.62 1.52
C ALA A 258 29.40 14.05 2.01
N MET A 259 28.46 13.11 2.08
CA MET A 259 27.07 13.36 2.51
C MET A 259 26.83 13.22 4.01
N MET A 260 27.81 12.75 4.79
CA MET A 260 27.66 12.43 6.22
C MET A 260 27.05 13.57 7.04
N LYS A 261 27.48 14.81 6.81
CA LYS A 261 27.00 16.01 7.55
C LYS A 261 25.80 16.69 6.89
N SER A 262 25.31 16.17 5.77
CA SER A 262 24.22 16.76 5.02
C SER A 262 22.87 16.48 5.69
N ARG A 263 22.06 17.52 5.87
CA ARG A 263 20.65 17.38 6.29
C ARG A 263 19.67 17.22 5.13
N ALA A 264 20.17 16.92 3.92
CA ALA A 264 19.35 16.80 2.72
C ALA A 264 18.36 15.62 2.80
N TRP A 265 18.81 14.45 3.27
CA TRP A 265 17.96 13.25 3.38
C TRP A 265 16.81 13.44 4.39
N PRO A 266 17.05 13.83 5.66
CA PRO A 266 15.97 14.05 6.61
C PRO A 266 14.96 15.10 6.15
N THR A 267 15.43 16.22 5.58
CA THR A 267 14.54 17.28 5.05
C THR A 267 13.64 16.73 3.94
N LEU A 268 14.22 15.97 3.00
CA LEU A 268 13.49 15.44 1.87
C LEU A 268 12.48 14.35 2.26
N VAL A 269 12.86 13.48 3.20
CA VAL A 269 11.97 12.46 3.78
C VAL A 269 10.81 13.14 4.52
N GLY A 270 11.08 14.21 5.28
CA GLY A 270 10.05 15.02 5.93
C GLY A 270 9.07 15.68 4.96
N ASP A 271 9.57 16.31 3.89
CA ASP A 271 8.76 16.91 2.82
C ASP A 271 7.81 15.86 2.19
N LEU A 272 8.34 14.66 1.88
CA LEU A 272 7.54 13.60 1.26
C LEU A 272 6.48 13.05 2.22
N ARG A 273 6.83 12.86 3.49
CA ARG A 273 5.93 12.37 4.52
C ARG A 273 4.79 13.34 4.77
N ALA A 274 5.07 14.65 4.83
CA ALA A 274 4.03 15.66 4.97
C ALA A 274 3.01 15.62 3.82
N LEU A 275 3.47 15.40 2.58
CA LEU A 275 2.58 15.22 1.42
C LEU A 275 1.75 13.93 1.50
N MET A 276 2.37 12.83 1.95
CA MET A 276 1.72 11.55 2.16
C MET A 276 0.61 11.64 3.22
N GLU A 277 0.90 12.25 4.37
CA GLU A 277 -0.04 12.44 5.48
C GLU A 277 -1.18 13.40 5.14
N ALA A 278 -0.90 14.41 4.32
CA ALA A 278 -1.91 15.30 3.75
C ALA A 278 -2.79 14.62 2.67
N GLY A 279 -2.52 13.36 2.32
CA GLY A 279 -3.28 12.60 1.33
C GLY A 279 -3.11 13.10 -0.10
N VAL A 280 -2.00 13.80 -0.40
CA VAL A 280 -1.73 14.33 -1.74
C VAL A 280 -1.50 13.15 -2.70
N ASP A 281 -2.13 13.17 -3.87
CA ASP A 281 -1.93 12.10 -4.85
C ASP A 281 -0.45 12.03 -5.29
N ALA A 282 0.08 10.83 -5.39
CA ALA A 282 1.49 10.60 -5.69
C ALA A 282 1.91 11.11 -7.07
N GLY A 283 0.98 11.25 -8.03
CA GLY A 283 1.23 11.87 -9.34
C GLY A 283 1.16 13.39 -9.36
N ALA A 284 0.76 14.03 -8.26
CA ALA A 284 0.62 15.48 -8.21
C ALA A 284 1.98 16.19 -8.30
N ALA A 285 2.00 17.36 -8.95
CA ALA A 285 3.21 18.15 -9.17
C ALA A 285 4.06 18.42 -7.90
N PRO A 286 3.48 18.67 -6.71
CA PRO A 286 4.25 18.83 -5.47
C PRO A 286 5.04 17.56 -5.10
N VAL A 287 4.43 16.38 -5.23
CA VAL A 287 5.09 15.10 -4.96
C VAL A 287 6.19 14.85 -6.00
N GLN A 288 5.92 15.17 -7.27
CA GLN A 288 6.88 15.00 -8.34
C GLN A 288 8.12 15.87 -8.22
N SER A 289 7.98 17.07 -7.64
CA SER A 289 9.11 17.91 -7.28
C SER A 289 10.00 17.25 -6.21
N VAL A 290 9.40 16.62 -5.20
CA VAL A 290 10.13 15.89 -4.15
C VAL A 290 10.82 14.65 -4.71
N VAL A 291 10.14 13.90 -5.59
CA VAL A 291 10.70 12.73 -6.29
C VAL A 291 11.94 13.08 -7.11
N LYS A 292 11.91 14.16 -7.89
CA LYS A 292 13.08 14.60 -8.67
C LYS A 292 14.26 14.95 -7.77
N ARG A 293 14.02 15.61 -6.65
CA ARG A 293 15.03 15.87 -5.62
C ARG A 293 15.55 14.58 -4.99
N TRP A 294 14.70 13.57 -4.80
CA TRP A 294 15.09 12.25 -4.29
C TRP A 294 16.03 11.53 -5.22
N GLN A 295 15.70 11.44 -6.51
CA GLN A 295 16.55 10.82 -7.52
C GLN A 295 17.92 11.51 -7.59
N GLN A 296 17.94 12.84 -7.58
CA GLN A 296 19.19 13.58 -7.60
C GLN A 296 20.02 13.33 -6.33
N LEU A 297 19.39 13.40 -5.16
CA LEU A 297 20.09 13.18 -3.89
C LEU A 297 20.61 11.74 -3.78
N PHE A 298 19.88 10.76 -4.32
CA PHE A 298 20.35 9.38 -4.43
C PHE A 298 21.62 9.28 -5.27
N ARG A 299 21.62 9.85 -6.48
CA ARG A 299 22.82 9.90 -7.33
C ARG A 299 23.99 10.56 -6.62
N ASP A 300 23.77 11.73 -6.01
CA ASP A 300 24.81 12.46 -5.28
C ASP A 300 25.39 11.63 -4.13
N SER A 301 24.55 10.85 -3.45
CA SER A 301 24.91 10.03 -2.28
C SER A 301 25.63 8.73 -2.61
N PHE A 302 25.44 8.14 -3.79
CA PHE A 302 25.88 6.76 -4.05
C PHE A 302 26.68 6.57 -5.34
N CYS A 303 26.26 7.15 -6.47
CA CYS A 303 26.73 6.69 -7.79
C CYS A 303 27.09 7.80 -8.79
N GLY A 304 26.69 9.05 -8.55
CA GLY A 304 26.79 10.13 -9.53
C GLY A 304 26.02 9.78 -10.80
N GLU A 305 26.61 10.06 -11.96
CA GLU A 305 26.04 9.78 -13.28
C GLU A 305 26.30 8.32 -13.76
N ASP A 306 26.91 7.47 -12.94
CA ASP A 306 27.15 6.05 -13.28
C ASP A 306 25.87 5.23 -13.06
N THR A 307 25.14 5.00 -14.16
CA THR A 307 23.87 4.26 -14.20
C THR A 307 24.02 2.77 -13.90
N VAL A 308 25.20 2.18 -14.14
CA VAL A 308 25.49 0.78 -13.81
C VAL A 308 25.68 0.64 -12.30
N LEU A 309 26.42 1.57 -11.69
CA LEU A 309 26.57 1.63 -10.24
C LEU A 309 25.25 1.97 -9.55
N GLU A 310 24.45 2.88 -10.10
CA GLU A 310 23.10 3.20 -9.61
C GLU A 310 22.23 1.95 -9.50
N THR A 311 22.16 1.16 -10.58
CA THR A 311 21.40 -0.10 -10.62
C THR A 311 21.89 -1.10 -9.57
N ARG A 312 23.21 -1.24 -9.41
CA ARG A 312 23.81 -2.13 -8.41
C ARG A 312 23.53 -1.69 -6.98
N VAL A 313 23.64 -0.39 -6.69
CA VAL A 313 23.34 0.15 -5.35
C VAL A 313 21.88 -0.12 -4.99
N LEU A 314 20.94 0.10 -5.92
CA LEU A 314 19.53 -0.19 -5.71
C LEU A 314 19.28 -1.68 -5.44
N ASP A 315 19.92 -2.59 -6.20
CA ASP A 315 19.82 -4.04 -5.95
C ASP A 315 20.36 -4.43 -4.57
N VAL A 316 21.51 -3.90 -4.16
CA VAL A 316 22.08 -4.17 -2.84
C VAL A 316 21.17 -3.66 -1.72
N MET A 317 20.56 -2.48 -1.87
CA MET A 317 19.60 -1.95 -0.91
C MET A 317 18.31 -2.77 -0.80
N MET A 318 17.93 -3.51 -1.85
CA MET A 318 16.81 -4.47 -1.77
C MET A 318 17.21 -5.76 -1.06
N ARG A 319 18.47 -6.20 -1.19
CA ARG A 319 18.97 -7.45 -0.60
C ARG A 319 19.39 -7.32 0.86
N GLU A 320 19.79 -6.13 1.29
CA GLU A 320 20.26 -5.83 2.65
C GLU A 320 19.27 -4.85 3.32
N PRO A 321 18.25 -5.34 4.04
CA PRO A 321 17.24 -4.49 4.69
C PRO A 321 17.83 -3.46 5.66
N ASP A 322 18.96 -3.77 6.31
CA ASP A 322 19.67 -2.85 7.20
C ASP A 322 20.19 -1.59 6.46
N LEU A 323 20.38 -1.61 5.14
CA LEU A 323 20.71 -0.39 4.37
C LEU A 323 19.54 0.58 4.22
N GLN A 324 18.31 0.10 4.40
CA GLN A 324 17.10 0.91 4.45
C GLN A 324 16.80 1.42 5.86
N LEU A 325 17.50 0.88 6.88
CA LEU A 325 17.38 1.34 8.25
C LEU A 325 17.88 2.78 8.37
N GLY A 326 16.93 3.69 8.54
CA GLY A 326 17.17 5.12 8.67
C GLY A 326 15.91 5.81 9.15
N VAL A 327 16.08 6.97 9.77
CA VAL A 327 14.95 7.70 10.37
C VAL A 327 14.01 8.21 9.27
N GLY A 328 12.72 7.91 9.39
CA GLY A 328 11.66 8.40 8.52
C GLY A 328 11.40 7.55 7.29
N ILE A 329 12.21 6.52 7.03
CA ILE A 329 12.03 5.60 5.91
C ILE A 329 11.35 4.33 6.46
N ASP A 330 10.06 4.18 6.21
CA ASP A 330 9.26 3.00 6.53
C ASP A 330 8.60 2.45 5.25
N ASP A 331 7.99 1.26 5.36
CA ASP A 331 7.34 0.58 4.23
C ASP A 331 6.25 1.45 3.58
N ALA A 332 5.54 2.26 4.37
CA ALA A 332 4.47 3.13 3.87
C ALA A 332 5.03 4.28 3.01
N LEU A 333 6.09 4.95 3.48
CA LEU A 333 6.75 6.01 2.73
C LEU A 333 7.44 5.45 1.47
N LEU A 334 8.07 4.26 1.56
CA LEU A 334 8.67 3.59 0.41
C LEU A 334 7.61 3.23 -0.65
N ALA A 335 6.45 2.72 -0.24
CA ALA A 335 5.34 2.46 -1.15
C ALA A 335 4.83 3.74 -1.82
N TYR A 336 4.68 4.83 -1.06
CA TYR A 336 4.27 6.13 -1.58
C TYR A 336 5.30 6.73 -2.55
N LEU A 337 6.59 6.65 -2.21
CA LEU A 337 7.69 7.08 -3.09
C LEU A 337 7.74 6.24 -4.37
N HIS A 338 7.56 4.93 -4.29
CA HIS A 338 7.46 4.07 -5.48
C HIS A 338 6.31 4.52 -6.37
N LYS A 339 5.10 4.69 -5.82
CA LYS A 339 3.93 5.21 -6.55
C LYS A 339 4.23 6.55 -7.22
N ALA A 340 4.95 7.44 -6.53
CA ALA A 340 5.32 8.75 -7.05
C ALA A 340 6.40 8.68 -8.14
N ASN A 341 7.42 7.84 -7.98
CA ASN A 341 8.41 7.56 -9.02
C ASN A 341 7.73 7.06 -10.30
N PHE A 342 6.75 6.17 -10.19
CA PHE A 342 5.99 5.69 -11.35
C PHE A 342 5.13 6.77 -12.02
N ALA A 343 4.60 7.73 -11.26
CA ALA A 343 3.81 8.83 -11.80
C ALA A 343 4.66 10.03 -12.31
N GLY A 344 5.96 10.04 -11.99
CA GLY A 344 6.92 11.13 -12.24
C GLY A 344 7.87 10.99 -13.38
N HIS A 345 8.02 9.76 -13.85
CA HIS A 345 8.48 9.57 -15.21
C HIS A 345 7.40 10.20 -16.06
N ASP A 346 7.76 11.27 -16.78
CA ASP A 346 6.98 11.73 -17.92
C ASP A 346 6.45 10.51 -18.64
N VAL A 347 5.20 10.61 -19.08
CA VAL A 347 4.52 9.69 -19.98
C VAL A 347 5.35 9.55 -21.26
N ILE A 348 6.49 8.87 -21.17
CA ILE A 348 7.20 8.22 -22.25
C ILE A 348 6.49 6.88 -22.35
N SER A 349 5.30 6.97 -22.96
CA SER A 349 4.50 5.86 -23.42
C SER A 349 4.28 4.77 -22.38
N ALA A 350 3.15 4.85 -21.65
CA ALA A 350 2.52 3.73 -20.92
C ALA A 350 2.15 2.52 -21.83
N ASN A 351 2.67 2.52 -23.05
CA ASN A 351 2.42 1.64 -24.16
C ASN A 351 3.75 1.06 -24.72
N ALA A 352 4.94 1.64 -24.50
CA ALA A 352 6.17 1.21 -25.19
C ALA A 352 6.78 -0.12 -24.71
N ALA A 353 6.33 -0.67 -23.58
CA ALA A 353 6.77 -1.95 -23.01
C ALA A 353 5.55 -2.80 -22.60
N PRO A 354 5.70 -4.15 -22.52
CA PRO A 354 4.64 -5.03 -22.06
C PRO A 354 4.26 -4.70 -20.62
N LYS A 355 2.99 -4.91 -20.26
CA LYS A 355 2.51 -4.74 -18.89
C LYS A 355 3.28 -5.65 -17.91
N PRO A 356 3.48 -5.24 -16.64
CA PRO A 356 4.20 -6.03 -15.65
C PRO A 356 3.70 -7.47 -15.50
N SER A 357 2.38 -7.67 -15.51
CA SER A 357 1.75 -9.00 -15.46
C SER A 357 2.15 -9.89 -16.65
N ALA A 358 2.17 -9.33 -17.88
CA ALA A 358 2.55 -10.03 -19.09
C ALA A 358 4.02 -10.48 -19.06
N LEU A 359 4.91 -9.61 -18.59
CA LEU A 359 6.33 -9.95 -18.40
C LEU A 359 6.50 -11.04 -17.35
N MET A 360 5.84 -10.92 -16.18
CA MET A 360 5.88 -11.93 -15.12
C MET A 360 5.46 -13.32 -15.61
N VAL A 361 4.36 -13.39 -16.36
CA VAL A 361 3.85 -14.66 -16.94
C VAL A 361 4.86 -15.23 -17.95
N ALA A 362 5.41 -14.41 -18.83
CA ALA A 362 6.43 -14.85 -19.78
C ALA A 362 7.70 -15.36 -19.07
N THR A 363 8.13 -14.68 -17.99
CA THR A 363 9.26 -15.12 -17.16
C THR A 363 9.00 -16.50 -16.55
N GLN A 364 7.78 -16.79 -16.08
CA GLN A 364 7.45 -18.11 -15.54
C GLN A 364 7.46 -19.20 -16.62
N ARG A 365 7.03 -18.90 -17.85
CA ARG A 365 7.18 -19.83 -18.99
C ARG A 365 8.65 -20.06 -19.33
N ALA A 366 9.48 -19.02 -19.31
CA ALA A 366 10.92 -19.17 -19.53
C ALA A 366 11.60 -20.01 -18.44
N ALA A 367 11.25 -19.79 -17.17
CA ALA A 367 11.71 -20.61 -16.06
C ALA A 367 11.31 -22.08 -16.21
N HIS A 368 10.10 -22.35 -16.73
CA HIS A 368 9.66 -23.72 -17.04
C HIS A 368 10.59 -24.42 -18.03
N GLN A 369 10.99 -23.73 -19.09
CA GLN A 369 11.93 -24.27 -20.09
C GLN A 369 13.26 -24.69 -19.47
N LEU A 370 13.70 -24.01 -18.41
CA LEU A 370 14.99 -24.24 -17.75
C LEU A 370 14.93 -25.27 -16.61
N LEU A 371 13.85 -25.28 -15.82
CA LEU A 371 13.78 -26.03 -14.56
C LEU A 371 13.10 -27.38 -14.65
N ASP A 372 11.99 -27.45 -15.38
CA ASP A 372 11.03 -28.53 -15.18
C ASP A 372 11.22 -29.62 -16.23
N ARG A 373 11.27 -30.88 -15.81
CA ARG A 373 11.41 -32.04 -16.71
C ARG A 373 10.53 -33.19 -16.21
N PRO A 374 9.68 -33.80 -17.07
CA PRO A 374 9.43 -33.45 -18.48
C PRO A 374 8.78 -32.06 -18.64
N LEU A 375 8.83 -31.46 -19.83
CA LEU A 375 8.10 -30.20 -20.07
C LEU A 375 6.59 -30.48 -20.15
N VAL A 376 5.77 -29.58 -19.60
CA VAL A 376 4.32 -29.56 -19.80
C VAL A 376 3.97 -28.69 -20.99
N LEU A 377 4.65 -27.55 -21.10
CA LEU A 377 4.55 -26.63 -22.22
C LEU A 377 5.93 -26.50 -22.87
N ASP A 378 6.06 -26.97 -24.10
CA ASP A 378 7.25 -26.73 -24.92
C ASP A 378 7.09 -25.38 -25.62
N ASP A 379 7.84 -24.37 -25.16
CA ASP A 379 7.73 -22.99 -25.65
C ASP A 379 9.11 -22.54 -26.17
N PRO A 380 9.39 -22.76 -27.47
CA PRO A 380 10.73 -22.63 -28.04
C PRO A 380 11.25 -21.19 -28.02
N VAL A 381 10.36 -20.20 -27.84
CA VAL A 381 10.71 -18.78 -27.84
C VAL A 381 10.55 -18.13 -26.47
N ALA A 382 10.20 -18.89 -25.42
CA ALA A 382 9.92 -18.35 -24.08
C ALA A 382 11.06 -17.50 -23.50
N LEU A 383 12.31 -17.92 -23.67
CA LEU A 383 13.47 -17.16 -23.22
C LEU A 383 13.78 -15.99 -24.15
N ALA A 384 13.73 -16.21 -25.45
CA ALA A 384 14.10 -15.20 -26.44
C ALA A 384 13.15 -14.00 -26.44
N VAL A 385 11.85 -14.24 -26.23
CA VAL A 385 10.82 -13.17 -26.19
C VAL A 385 11.01 -12.19 -25.02
N LEU A 386 11.72 -12.60 -23.96
CA LEU A 386 12.03 -11.72 -22.83
C LEU A 386 13.11 -10.68 -23.17
N GLY A 387 14.01 -10.99 -24.09
CA GLY A 387 15.25 -10.24 -24.30
C GLY A 387 16.45 -10.90 -23.61
N ALA A 388 17.66 -10.60 -24.09
CA ALA A 388 18.89 -11.26 -23.64
C ALA A 388 19.19 -11.00 -22.15
N ALA A 389 18.97 -9.77 -21.67
CA ALA A 389 19.23 -9.40 -20.29
C ALA A 389 18.28 -10.12 -19.31
N GLU A 390 16.99 -10.09 -19.58
CA GLU A 390 15.96 -10.73 -18.78
C GLU A 390 16.09 -12.26 -18.82
N ALA A 391 16.36 -12.85 -20.00
CA ALA A 391 16.64 -14.27 -20.11
C ALA A 391 17.88 -14.68 -19.32
N GLN A 392 18.91 -13.84 -19.29
CA GLN A 392 20.10 -14.07 -18.46
C GLN A 392 19.78 -13.93 -16.97
N ALA A 393 18.99 -12.94 -16.57
CA ALA A 393 18.56 -12.76 -15.18
C ALA A 393 17.79 -13.99 -14.66
N VAL A 394 16.95 -14.62 -15.49
CA VAL A 394 16.28 -15.88 -15.12
C VAL A 394 17.28 -17.01 -14.89
N ARG A 395 18.35 -17.08 -15.70
CA ARG A 395 19.40 -18.10 -15.53
C ARG A 395 20.26 -17.84 -14.29
N ASP A 396 20.62 -16.58 -14.06
CA ASP A 396 21.48 -16.17 -12.95
C ASP A 396 20.81 -16.38 -11.58
N ASP A 397 19.47 -16.25 -11.52
CA ASP A 397 18.66 -16.44 -10.32
C ASP A 397 17.62 -17.56 -10.50
N ILE A 398 18.06 -18.70 -11.05
CA ILE A 398 17.13 -19.80 -11.36
C ILE A 398 16.52 -20.44 -10.10
N ASP A 399 17.23 -20.39 -8.97
CA ASP A 399 16.78 -20.98 -7.70
C ASP A 399 15.60 -20.22 -7.08
N ARG A 400 15.45 -18.91 -7.34
CA ARG A 400 14.25 -18.15 -6.96
C ARG A 400 12.97 -18.80 -7.49
N PHE A 401 13.03 -19.39 -8.68
CA PHE A 401 11.88 -20.04 -9.31
C PHE A 401 11.59 -21.43 -8.70
N ARG A 402 12.45 -21.97 -7.84
CA ARG A 402 12.18 -23.20 -7.08
C ARG A 402 11.33 -22.93 -5.82
N HIS A 403 11.16 -21.67 -5.41
CA HIS A 403 10.35 -21.32 -4.26
C HIS A 403 8.88 -21.73 -4.46
N PRO A 404 8.17 -22.28 -3.43
CA PRO A 404 6.81 -22.80 -3.58
C PRO A 404 5.80 -21.84 -4.22
N ALA A 405 5.85 -20.55 -3.87
CA ALA A 405 4.99 -19.53 -4.48
C ALA A 405 5.25 -19.37 -6.00
N SER A 406 6.51 -19.42 -6.42
CA SER A 406 6.86 -19.37 -7.85
C SER A 406 6.50 -20.66 -8.57
N VAL A 407 6.64 -21.82 -7.92
CA VAL A 407 6.20 -23.12 -8.48
C VAL A 407 4.70 -23.13 -8.71
N GLY A 408 3.91 -22.63 -7.75
CA GLY A 408 2.46 -22.51 -7.90
C GLY A 408 2.05 -21.61 -9.06
N LEU A 409 2.64 -20.41 -9.15
CA LEU A 409 2.39 -19.49 -10.26
C LEU A 409 2.82 -20.10 -11.61
N ARG A 410 4.01 -20.71 -11.67
CA ARG A 410 4.51 -21.36 -12.87
C ARG A 410 3.58 -22.48 -13.34
N SER A 411 3.15 -23.34 -12.42
CA SER A 411 2.21 -24.44 -12.70
C SER A 411 0.91 -23.91 -13.28
N SER A 412 0.35 -22.84 -12.72
CA SER A 412 -0.87 -22.21 -13.25
C SER A 412 -0.68 -21.63 -14.65
N VAL A 413 0.46 -20.97 -14.90
CA VAL A 413 0.76 -20.33 -16.19
C VAL A 413 0.97 -21.34 -17.31
N ILE A 414 1.71 -22.41 -17.04
CA ILE A 414 2.00 -23.44 -18.07
C ILE A 414 0.77 -24.28 -18.39
N VAL A 415 -0.05 -24.62 -17.39
CA VAL A 415 -1.26 -25.44 -17.59
C VAL A 415 -2.28 -24.70 -18.43
N ARG A 416 -2.54 -23.42 -18.14
CA ARG A 416 -3.52 -22.66 -18.93
C ARG A 416 -3.07 -22.50 -20.38
N SER A 417 -1.78 -22.31 -20.61
CA SER A 417 -1.21 -22.22 -21.97
C SER A 417 -1.26 -23.57 -22.69
N ARG A 418 -0.96 -24.66 -21.98
CA ARG A 418 -1.03 -26.02 -22.53
C ARG A 418 -2.46 -26.44 -22.87
N LEU A 419 -3.41 -26.11 -22.00
CA LEU A 419 -4.83 -26.36 -22.25
C LEU A 419 -5.31 -25.60 -23.48
N ALA A 420 -4.88 -24.35 -23.67
CA ALA A 420 -5.19 -23.60 -24.89
C ALA A 420 -4.62 -24.26 -26.14
N ASP A 421 -3.40 -24.78 -26.08
CA ASP A 421 -2.79 -25.53 -27.19
C ASP A 421 -3.58 -26.81 -27.53
N ASP A 422 -4.02 -27.57 -26.51
CA ASP A 422 -4.83 -28.78 -26.70
C ASP A 422 -6.23 -28.47 -27.25
N VAL A 423 -6.87 -27.41 -26.75
CA VAL A 423 -8.18 -26.96 -27.25
C VAL A 423 -8.06 -26.46 -28.70
N TRP A 424 -6.96 -25.78 -29.04
CA TRP A 424 -6.69 -25.37 -30.42
C TRP A 424 -6.46 -26.57 -31.34
N ALA A 425 -5.66 -27.55 -30.93
CA ALA A 425 -5.47 -28.79 -31.69
C ALA A 425 -6.81 -29.51 -31.95
N ALA A 426 -7.66 -29.66 -30.93
CA ALA A 426 -8.99 -30.25 -31.07
C ALA A 426 -9.94 -29.41 -31.94
N ALA A 427 -9.80 -28.09 -31.94
CA ALA A 427 -10.56 -27.21 -32.84
C ALA A 427 -10.15 -27.42 -34.30
N LEU A 428 -8.84 -27.56 -34.58
CA LEU A 428 -8.32 -27.86 -35.90
C LEU A 428 -8.84 -29.19 -36.46
N GLU A 429 -8.90 -30.23 -35.63
CA GLU A 429 -9.48 -31.53 -36.00
C GLU A 429 -10.95 -31.43 -36.39
N ARG A 430 -11.71 -30.52 -35.77
CA ARG A 430 -13.11 -30.22 -36.09
C ARG A 430 -13.30 -29.30 -37.31
N GLY A 431 -12.22 -28.89 -37.97
CA GLY A 431 -12.29 -28.02 -39.15
C GLY A 431 -12.27 -26.53 -38.86
N ILE A 432 -12.12 -26.10 -37.60
CA ILE A 432 -11.95 -24.68 -37.24
C ILE A 432 -10.59 -24.21 -37.77
N ARG A 433 -10.53 -23.02 -38.38
CA ARG A 433 -9.31 -22.48 -39.01
C ARG A 433 -8.96 -21.06 -38.54
N GLN A 434 -9.68 -20.53 -37.57
CA GLN A 434 -9.43 -19.22 -36.96
C GLN A 434 -9.20 -19.36 -35.46
N TYR A 435 -8.08 -18.79 -35.00
CA TYR A 435 -7.73 -18.70 -33.59
C TYR A 435 -7.46 -17.24 -33.22
N VAL A 436 -8.12 -16.72 -32.20
CA VAL A 436 -7.96 -15.34 -31.74
C VAL A 436 -7.44 -15.35 -30.31
N VAL A 437 -6.28 -14.75 -30.08
CA VAL A 437 -5.71 -14.55 -28.74
C VAL A 437 -6.01 -13.13 -28.30
N LEU A 438 -6.90 -12.97 -27.33
CA LEU A 438 -7.32 -11.69 -26.77
C LEU A 438 -6.40 -11.29 -25.60
N GLY A 439 -5.85 -10.08 -25.65
CA GLY A 439 -4.84 -9.63 -24.70
C GLY A 439 -3.57 -10.47 -24.82
N ALA A 440 -3.07 -10.63 -26.05
CA ALA A 440 -1.99 -11.54 -26.37
C ALA A 440 -0.70 -11.28 -25.59
N GLY A 441 -0.40 -10.04 -25.21
CA GLY A 441 0.79 -9.65 -24.45
C GLY A 441 2.06 -10.27 -25.02
N LEU A 442 2.66 -11.17 -24.25
CA LEU A 442 3.83 -11.96 -24.63
C LEU A 442 3.51 -13.44 -24.90
N ASP A 443 2.26 -13.78 -25.25
CA ASP A 443 1.85 -15.12 -25.66
C ASP A 443 2.70 -15.60 -26.85
N THR A 444 2.89 -16.91 -26.96
CA THR A 444 3.76 -17.50 -28.00
C THR A 444 3.08 -18.64 -28.75
N SER A 445 1.74 -18.73 -28.70
CA SER A 445 0.97 -19.85 -29.27
C SER A 445 1.24 -20.04 -30.76
N ALA A 446 1.34 -18.95 -31.53
CA ALA A 446 1.69 -19.03 -32.95
C ALA A 446 3.10 -19.58 -33.21
N TYR A 447 4.03 -19.40 -32.27
CA TYR A 447 5.39 -19.92 -32.34
C TYR A 447 5.51 -21.36 -31.83
N ARG A 448 4.56 -21.80 -30.98
CA ARG A 448 4.41 -23.21 -30.58
C ARG A 448 3.70 -24.05 -31.64
N HIS A 449 2.91 -23.41 -32.51
CA HIS A 449 2.18 -24.05 -33.62
C HIS A 449 2.48 -23.39 -34.97
N PRO A 450 3.75 -23.32 -35.41
CA PRO A 450 4.13 -22.56 -36.61
C PRO A 450 3.53 -23.13 -37.90
N ASP A 451 3.26 -24.44 -37.93
CA ASP A 451 2.74 -25.17 -39.08
C ASP A 451 1.23 -25.45 -39.00
N ALA A 452 0.53 -24.93 -37.98
CA ALA A 452 -0.89 -25.18 -37.81
C ALA A 452 -1.71 -24.64 -39.00
N PRO A 453 -2.62 -25.45 -39.58
CA PRO A 453 -3.46 -25.01 -40.69
C PRO A 453 -4.49 -23.99 -40.20
N GLY A 454 -4.36 -22.73 -40.61
CA GLY A 454 -5.31 -21.69 -40.23
C GLY A 454 -4.65 -20.33 -40.04
N ARG A 455 -5.38 -19.43 -39.39
CA ARG A 455 -4.97 -18.05 -39.12
C ARG A 455 -5.09 -17.76 -37.64
N ILE A 456 -4.01 -17.27 -37.07
CA ILE A 456 -3.91 -16.89 -35.66
C ILE A 456 -3.89 -15.36 -35.61
N PHE A 457 -4.82 -14.77 -34.88
CA PHE A 457 -4.94 -13.34 -34.68
C PHE A 457 -4.54 -13.00 -33.25
N GLU A 458 -3.47 -12.23 -33.07
CA GLU A 458 -3.10 -11.71 -31.75
C GLU A 458 -3.69 -10.31 -31.59
N VAL A 459 -4.58 -10.13 -30.63
CA VAL A 459 -5.20 -8.83 -30.32
C VAL A 459 -4.55 -8.28 -29.06
N ASP A 460 -3.88 -7.14 -29.18
CA ASP A 460 -3.29 -6.43 -28.03
C ASP A 460 -3.05 -4.95 -28.36
N LEU A 461 -2.61 -4.18 -27.35
CA LEU A 461 -2.21 -2.80 -27.48
C LEU A 461 -1.10 -2.67 -28.55
N PRO A 462 -1.20 -1.66 -29.44
CA PRO A 462 -0.26 -1.49 -30.55
C PRO A 462 1.21 -1.52 -30.15
N ALA A 463 1.51 -0.96 -28.99
CA ALA A 463 2.88 -0.77 -28.57
C ALA A 463 3.45 -1.97 -27.76
N THR A 464 2.59 -2.77 -27.10
CA THR A 464 2.98 -4.09 -26.60
C THR A 464 3.32 -5.04 -27.75
N GLN A 465 2.53 -5.02 -28.83
CA GLN A 465 2.85 -5.79 -30.04
C GLN A 465 4.12 -5.31 -30.71
N ALA A 466 4.32 -3.99 -30.83
CA ALA A 466 5.55 -3.43 -31.41
C ALA A 466 6.78 -3.87 -30.62
N TRP A 467 6.70 -3.86 -29.27
CA TRP A 467 7.77 -4.33 -28.40
C TRP A 467 8.09 -5.82 -28.63
N LYS A 468 7.07 -6.68 -28.62
CA LYS A 468 7.25 -8.13 -28.85
C LYS A 468 7.86 -8.40 -30.22
N GLN A 469 7.37 -7.73 -31.27
CA GLN A 469 7.91 -7.86 -32.62
C GLN A 469 9.37 -7.40 -32.71
N ALA A 470 9.74 -6.32 -32.01
CA ALA A 470 11.13 -5.87 -31.95
C ALA A 470 12.03 -6.92 -31.28
N ARG A 471 11.63 -7.47 -30.14
CA ARG A 471 12.39 -8.53 -29.43
C ARG A 471 12.60 -9.78 -30.28
N LEU A 472 11.54 -10.25 -30.94
CA LEU A 472 11.62 -11.43 -31.80
C LEU A 472 12.52 -11.18 -33.01
N ARG A 473 12.45 -9.99 -33.61
CA ARG A 473 13.34 -9.59 -34.71
C ARG A 473 14.81 -9.53 -34.27
N GLU A 474 15.10 -8.94 -33.12
CA GLU A 474 16.44 -8.89 -32.53
C GLU A 474 17.00 -10.28 -32.24
N ALA A 475 16.15 -11.22 -31.83
CA ALA A 475 16.50 -12.61 -31.62
C ALA A 475 16.61 -13.44 -32.91
N GLY A 476 16.35 -12.84 -34.08
CA GLY A 476 16.37 -13.53 -35.38
C GLY A 476 15.21 -14.53 -35.58
N ILE A 477 14.12 -14.38 -34.83
CA ILE A 477 12.94 -15.25 -34.89
C ILE A 477 11.96 -14.69 -35.94
N ALA A 478 11.70 -15.49 -36.98
CA ALA A 478 10.75 -15.14 -38.02
C ALA A 478 9.30 -15.20 -37.51
N VAL A 479 8.45 -14.29 -38.00
CA VAL A 479 7.01 -14.32 -37.74
C VAL A 479 6.37 -15.47 -38.53
N PRO A 480 5.65 -16.40 -37.89
CA PRO A 480 4.94 -17.48 -38.59
C PRO A 480 3.97 -16.93 -39.64
N PRO A 481 3.87 -17.53 -40.84
CA PRO A 481 2.94 -17.07 -41.88
C PRO A 481 1.47 -17.08 -41.46
N SER A 482 1.11 -17.92 -40.48
CA SER A 482 -0.24 -18.02 -39.91
C SER A 482 -0.57 -16.89 -38.94
N LEU A 483 0.42 -16.13 -38.45
CA LEU A 483 0.24 -15.09 -37.43
C LEU A 483 -0.09 -13.71 -38.03
N HIS A 484 -1.21 -13.15 -37.58
CA HIS A 484 -1.67 -11.81 -37.90
C HIS A 484 -1.75 -10.96 -36.61
N PHE A 485 -0.95 -9.90 -36.54
CA PHE A 485 -1.03 -8.94 -35.44
C PHE A 485 -2.22 -8.00 -35.64
N VAL A 486 -3.04 -7.85 -34.61
CA VAL A 486 -4.24 -7.03 -34.56
C VAL A 486 -4.06 -5.95 -33.49
N PRO A 487 -3.42 -4.81 -33.82
CA PRO A 487 -3.14 -3.76 -32.85
C PRO A 487 -4.42 -3.00 -32.50
N VAL A 488 -5.01 -3.28 -31.34
CA VAL A 488 -6.28 -2.71 -30.88
C VAL A 488 -6.13 -2.19 -29.47
N ASP A 489 -6.56 -0.94 -29.28
CA ASP A 489 -6.81 -0.37 -27.96
C ASP A 489 -8.31 -0.51 -27.68
N PHE A 490 -8.68 -1.37 -26.72
CA PHE A 490 -10.06 -1.64 -26.34
C PHE A 490 -10.84 -0.37 -25.95
N GLU A 491 -10.16 0.72 -25.59
CA GLU A 491 -10.79 1.99 -25.25
C GLU A 491 -11.09 2.89 -26.48
N ARG A 492 -10.46 2.64 -27.63
CA ARG A 492 -10.47 3.56 -28.79
C ARG A 492 -11.01 2.94 -30.08
N VAL A 493 -10.83 1.65 -30.29
CA VAL A 493 -11.29 0.91 -31.48
C VAL A 493 -11.92 -0.40 -31.02
N GLY A 494 -13.14 -0.68 -31.49
CA GLY A 494 -13.84 -1.91 -31.12
C GLY A 494 -13.14 -3.17 -31.66
N LEU A 495 -13.16 -4.25 -30.87
CA LEU A 495 -12.59 -5.56 -31.21
C LEU A 495 -12.99 -6.05 -32.62
N ALA A 496 -14.26 -5.89 -32.98
CA ALA A 496 -14.81 -6.28 -34.28
C ALA A 496 -14.10 -5.59 -35.46
N GLU A 497 -13.88 -4.27 -35.34
CA GLU A 497 -13.28 -3.47 -36.40
C GLU A 497 -11.79 -3.81 -36.57
N GLY A 498 -11.07 -3.99 -35.46
CA GLY A 498 -9.67 -4.42 -35.48
C GLY A 498 -9.48 -5.77 -36.16
N LEU A 499 -10.29 -6.76 -35.78
CA LEU A 499 -10.26 -8.09 -36.37
C LEU A 499 -10.58 -8.05 -37.87
N ALA A 500 -11.64 -7.33 -38.28
CA ALA A 500 -12.02 -7.21 -39.68
C ALA A 500 -10.88 -6.62 -40.55
N ARG A 501 -10.15 -5.61 -40.05
CA ARG A 501 -8.98 -5.03 -40.74
C ARG A 501 -7.83 -6.01 -40.92
N ALA A 502 -7.65 -6.94 -39.99
CA ALA A 502 -6.67 -8.02 -40.10
C ALA A 502 -7.15 -9.17 -41.01
N GLY A 503 -8.35 -9.06 -41.57
CA GLY A 503 -8.96 -10.04 -42.45
C GLY A 503 -9.62 -11.20 -41.71
N PHE A 504 -10.00 -11.03 -40.45
CA PHE A 504 -10.85 -11.99 -39.74
C PHE A 504 -12.18 -12.20 -40.46
N ASP A 505 -12.59 -13.45 -40.67
CA ASP A 505 -13.92 -13.79 -41.18
C ASP A 505 -14.88 -14.02 -40.01
N ALA A 506 -15.91 -13.18 -39.90
CA ALA A 506 -16.88 -13.22 -38.81
C ALA A 506 -17.90 -14.36 -38.95
N ASP A 507 -18.07 -14.89 -40.16
CA ASP A 507 -19.01 -15.96 -40.48
C ASP A 507 -18.34 -17.35 -40.41
N ALA A 508 -17.04 -17.40 -40.13
CA ALA A 508 -16.29 -18.64 -39.92
C ALA A 508 -16.21 -19.02 -38.43
N PRO A 509 -16.38 -20.31 -38.07
CA PRO A 509 -16.16 -20.78 -36.71
C PRO A 509 -14.76 -20.41 -36.21
N THR A 510 -14.69 -19.87 -34.99
CA THR A 510 -13.46 -19.31 -34.43
C THR A 510 -13.24 -19.81 -33.00
N LEU A 511 -12.02 -20.22 -32.67
CA LEU A 511 -11.60 -20.39 -31.29
C LEU A 511 -11.02 -19.07 -30.76
N PHE A 512 -11.46 -18.64 -29.59
CA PHE A 512 -10.90 -17.53 -28.83
C PHE A 512 -10.15 -18.06 -27.61
N SER A 513 -9.00 -17.49 -27.32
CA SER A 513 -8.27 -17.68 -26.07
C SER A 513 -8.15 -16.32 -25.38
N TRP A 514 -8.59 -16.26 -24.13
CA TRP A 514 -8.65 -15.02 -23.36
C TRP A 514 -8.10 -15.26 -21.95
N LEU A 515 -6.79 -15.44 -21.86
CA LEU A 515 -6.10 -15.91 -20.67
C LEU A 515 -5.37 -14.78 -19.94
N GLY A 516 -5.64 -14.62 -18.65
CA GLY A 516 -5.01 -13.63 -17.79
C GLY A 516 -5.45 -12.20 -18.08
N VAL A 517 -6.68 -12.00 -18.56
CA VAL A 517 -7.17 -10.68 -18.98
C VAL A 517 -8.44 -10.26 -18.24
N THR A 518 -9.42 -11.16 -18.09
CA THR A 518 -10.78 -10.81 -17.62
C THR A 518 -10.76 -10.06 -16.28
N MET A 519 -9.91 -10.49 -15.34
CA MET A 519 -9.78 -9.88 -14.02
C MET A 519 -9.34 -8.41 -14.06
N TYR A 520 -8.73 -7.92 -15.15
CA TYR A 520 -8.30 -6.53 -15.29
C TYR A 520 -9.36 -5.64 -15.97
N LEU A 521 -10.49 -6.23 -16.38
CA LEU A 521 -11.60 -5.56 -17.05
C LEU A 521 -12.81 -5.45 -16.13
N ASP A 522 -13.59 -4.38 -16.32
CA ASP A 522 -14.88 -4.24 -15.67
C ASP A 522 -15.83 -5.35 -16.13
N GLU A 523 -16.71 -5.83 -15.24
CA GLU A 523 -17.61 -6.96 -15.55
C GLU A 523 -18.43 -6.73 -16.83
N ALA A 524 -18.92 -5.51 -17.06
CA ALA A 524 -19.66 -5.16 -18.26
C ALA A 524 -18.82 -5.39 -19.54
N ALA A 525 -17.54 -5.01 -19.53
CA ALA A 525 -16.64 -5.22 -20.68
C ALA A 525 -16.37 -6.71 -20.91
N VAL A 526 -16.30 -7.51 -19.84
CA VAL A 526 -16.20 -8.97 -19.93
C VAL A 526 -17.43 -9.55 -20.63
N ILE A 527 -18.63 -9.18 -20.17
CA ILE A 527 -19.90 -9.64 -20.74
C ILE A 527 -20.07 -9.17 -22.19
N ASP A 528 -19.68 -7.95 -22.53
CA ASP A 528 -19.78 -7.42 -23.90
C ASP A 528 -18.89 -8.19 -24.87
N THR A 529 -17.67 -8.56 -24.44
CA THR A 529 -16.78 -9.39 -25.24
C THR A 529 -17.32 -10.82 -25.39
N LEU A 530 -17.87 -11.40 -24.33
CA LEU A 530 -18.52 -12.71 -24.39
C LEU A 530 -19.73 -12.71 -25.33
N ARG A 531 -20.53 -11.63 -25.33
CA ARG A 531 -21.64 -11.45 -26.28
C ARG A 531 -21.14 -11.33 -27.70
N PHE A 532 -20.09 -10.54 -27.92
CA PHE A 532 -19.44 -10.48 -29.23
C PHE A 532 -19.02 -11.87 -29.72
N ILE A 533 -18.45 -12.70 -28.86
CA ILE A 533 -18.05 -14.07 -29.23
C ILE A 533 -19.27 -14.97 -29.47
N ALA A 534 -20.32 -14.84 -28.66
CA ALA A 534 -21.55 -15.61 -28.82
C ALA A 534 -22.26 -15.34 -30.15
N ASP A 535 -22.12 -14.12 -30.69
CA ASP A 535 -22.64 -13.72 -32.01
C ASP A 535 -21.78 -14.25 -33.20
N ARG A 536 -20.84 -15.18 -32.98
CA ARG A 536 -20.06 -15.83 -34.04
C ARG A 536 -20.73 -17.10 -34.55
N ALA A 537 -20.24 -17.62 -35.67
CA ALA A 537 -20.75 -18.83 -36.29
C ALA A 537 -20.75 -20.03 -35.32
N GLU A 538 -21.76 -20.89 -35.46
CA GLU A 538 -21.92 -22.13 -34.68
C GLU A 538 -20.62 -22.95 -34.66
N GLY A 539 -20.27 -23.47 -33.48
CA GLY A 539 -19.00 -24.15 -33.25
C GLY A 539 -17.85 -23.22 -32.89
N SER A 540 -18.06 -21.90 -32.86
CA SER A 540 -17.11 -20.96 -32.22
C SER A 540 -17.03 -21.22 -30.73
N ALA A 541 -15.87 -20.98 -30.13
CA ALA A 541 -15.66 -21.25 -28.71
C ALA A 541 -14.69 -20.26 -28.08
N VAL A 542 -14.76 -20.08 -26.76
CA VAL A 542 -13.81 -19.28 -25.99
C VAL A 542 -13.29 -20.07 -24.79
N LEU A 543 -11.96 -20.19 -24.71
CA LEU A 543 -11.26 -20.61 -23.50
C LEU A 543 -10.79 -19.36 -22.75
N PHE A 544 -11.26 -19.17 -21.51
CA PHE A 544 -10.86 -18.04 -20.69
C PHE A 544 -10.72 -18.43 -19.22
N ASP A 545 -9.94 -17.66 -18.46
CA ASP A 545 -9.95 -17.72 -17.01
C ASP A 545 -10.69 -16.52 -16.41
N TYR A 546 -11.28 -16.73 -15.25
CA TYR A 546 -11.91 -15.67 -14.45
C TYR A 546 -11.49 -15.79 -12.99
N ALA A 547 -11.37 -14.65 -12.30
CA ALA A 547 -11.13 -14.62 -10.86
C ALA A 547 -12.43 -14.90 -10.10
N ARG A 548 -12.38 -15.74 -9.07
CA ARG A 548 -13.50 -15.92 -8.14
C ARG A 548 -13.44 -14.87 -7.04
N PRO A 549 -14.58 -14.48 -6.42
CA PRO A 549 -14.58 -13.54 -5.32
C PRO A 549 -13.60 -13.97 -4.22
N LEU A 550 -12.77 -13.04 -3.74
CA LEU A 550 -11.71 -13.37 -2.78
C LEU A 550 -12.26 -13.98 -1.49
N SER A 551 -13.50 -13.65 -1.12
CA SER A 551 -14.25 -14.24 -0.01
C SER A 551 -14.52 -15.73 -0.16
N SER A 552 -14.52 -16.25 -1.40
CA SER A 552 -14.71 -17.67 -1.69
C SER A 552 -13.42 -18.49 -1.59
N LEU A 553 -12.26 -17.84 -1.45
CA LEU A 553 -10.95 -18.49 -1.40
C LEU A 553 -10.63 -18.99 0.03
N PRO A 554 -9.84 -20.07 0.17
CA PRO A 554 -9.35 -20.51 1.48
C PRO A 554 -8.56 -19.40 2.21
N PRO A 555 -8.60 -19.33 3.56
CA PRO A 555 -8.11 -18.16 4.31
C PRO A 555 -6.68 -17.72 3.99
N ILE A 556 -5.74 -18.66 3.87
CA ILE A 556 -4.33 -18.35 3.57
C ILE A 556 -4.18 -17.79 2.15
N LEU A 557 -4.87 -18.39 1.18
CA LEU A 557 -4.83 -17.93 -0.20
C LEU A 557 -5.54 -16.57 -0.34
N ARG A 558 -6.65 -16.36 0.37
CA ARG A 558 -7.35 -15.07 0.42
C ARG A 558 -6.43 -13.95 0.87
N ILE A 559 -5.73 -14.11 2.00
CA ILE A 559 -4.80 -13.09 2.51
C ILE A 559 -3.70 -12.79 1.49
N ALA A 560 -3.10 -13.83 0.91
CA ALA A 560 -2.06 -13.66 -0.12
C ALA A 560 -2.60 -12.91 -1.35
N MET A 561 -3.84 -13.18 -1.77
CA MET A 561 -4.48 -12.51 -2.91
C MET A 561 -4.94 -11.09 -2.61
N GLU A 562 -5.43 -10.80 -1.39
CA GLU A 562 -5.73 -9.44 -0.96
C GLU A 562 -4.46 -8.57 -1.00
N GLN A 563 -3.32 -9.09 -0.55
CA GLN A 563 -2.04 -8.39 -0.65
C GLN A 563 -1.56 -8.25 -2.10
N MET A 564 -1.65 -9.31 -2.90
CA MET A 564 -1.18 -9.30 -4.29
C MET A 564 -2.03 -8.38 -5.19
N THR A 565 -3.35 -8.34 -4.98
CA THR A 565 -4.25 -7.46 -5.75
C THR A 565 -4.00 -5.98 -5.47
N VAL A 566 -3.67 -5.64 -4.22
CA VAL A 566 -3.17 -4.29 -3.86
C VAL A 566 -1.88 -3.97 -4.61
N GLN A 567 -0.90 -4.88 -4.61
CA GLN A 567 0.36 -4.69 -5.33
C GLN A 567 0.17 -4.52 -6.85
N PHE A 568 -0.76 -5.26 -7.45
CA PHE A 568 -1.07 -5.08 -8.88
C PHE A 568 -1.79 -3.76 -9.15
N ALA A 569 -2.71 -3.34 -8.27
CA ALA A 569 -3.35 -2.03 -8.37
C ALA A 569 -2.32 -0.88 -8.28
N GLU A 570 -1.34 -1.00 -7.39
CA GLU A 570 -0.21 -0.05 -7.28
C GLU A 570 0.67 0.00 -8.53
N ARG A 571 0.71 -1.09 -9.33
CA ARG A 571 1.42 -1.19 -10.61
C ARG A 571 0.56 -0.82 -11.83
N GLY A 572 -0.63 -0.27 -11.61
CA GLY A 572 -1.55 0.15 -12.67
C GLY A 572 -2.33 -1.00 -13.31
N GLU A 573 -2.40 -2.16 -12.66
CA GLU A 573 -3.13 -3.35 -13.12
C GLU A 573 -4.14 -3.84 -12.05
N PRO A 574 -5.10 -3.00 -11.59
CA PRO A 574 -6.05 -3.41 -10.56
C PRO A 574 -6.93 -4.56 -11.06
N TRP A 575 -7.22 -5.54 -10.19
CA TRP A 575 -8.26 -6.52 -10.47
C TRP A 575 -9.63 -5.87 -10.28
N LYS A 576 -10.44 -5.83 -11.34
CA LYS A 576 -11.71 -5.12 -11.44
C LYS A 576 -12.94 -6.02 -11.41
N SER A 577 -12.83 -7.28 -11.83
CA SER A 577 -13.98 -8.19 -11.93
C SER A 577 -13.73 -9.53 -11.25
N PHE A 578 -14.79 -10.06 -10.65
CA PHE A 578 -14.81 -11.35 -9.97
C PHE A 578 -16.14 -12.05 -10.25
N PHE A 579 -16.11 -13.34 -10.58
CA PHE A 579 -17.31 -14.07 -10.96
C PHE A 579 -17.51 -15.30 -10.09
N GLU A 580 -18.71 -15.43 -9.52
CA GLU A 580 -19.17 -16.69 -8.94
C GLU A 580 -19.43 -17.70 -10.06
N SER A 581 -18.92 -18.93 -9.91
CA SER A 581 -18.91 -19.94 -10.98
C SER A 581 -20.32 -20.27 -11.50
N GLU A 582 -21.30 -20.41 -10.60
CA GLU A 582 -22.69 -20.73 -10.97
C GLU A 582 -23.37 -19.57 -11.72
N VAL A 583 -23.12 -18.33 -11.28
CA VAL A 583 -23.68 -17.12 -11.90
C VAL A 583 -23.12 -16.92 -13.31
N LEU A 584 -21.81 -17.10 -13.46
CA LEU A 584 -21.16 -17.00 -14.77
C LEU A 584 -21.65 -18.10 -15.72
N ALA A 585 -21.82 -19.34 -15.24
CA ALA A 585 -22.37 -20.43 -16.05
C ALA A 585 -23.78 -20.10 -16.58
N GLY A 586 -24.67 -19.59 -15.71
CA GLY A 586 -26.00 -19.13 -16.14
C GLY A 586 -25.93 -17.95 -17.12
N THR A 587 -24.97 -17.06 -16.93
CA THR A 587 -24.74 -15.92 -17.83
C THR A 587 -24.29 -16.39 -19.21
N LEU A 588 -23.34 -17.32 -19.31
CA LEU A 588 -22.88 -17.89 -20.59
C LEU A 588 -24.04 -18.54 -21.36
N VAL A 589 -24.89 -19.32 -20.68
CA VAL A 589 -26.08 -19.90 -21.32
C VAL A 589 -27.03 -18.81 -21.83
N SER A 590 -27.25 -17.74 -21.05
CA SER A 590 -28.11 -16.63 -21.46
C SER A 590 -27.58 -15.83 -22.66
N LEU A 591 -26.26 -15.84 -22.87
CA LEU A 591 -25.60 -15.20 -24.01
C LEU A 591 -25.65 -16.06 -25.28
N GLY A 592 -25.98 -17.34 -25.19
CA GLY A 592 -26.08 -18.26 -26.33
C GLY A 592 -25.03 -19.36 -26.38
N PHE A 593 -24.18 -19.51 -25.35
CA PHE A 593 -23.25 -20.64 -25.29
C PHE A 593 -23.98 -21.93 -24.88
N GLY A 594 -23.92 -22.96 -25.72
CA GLY A 594 -24.63 -24.24 -25.51
C GLY A 594 -23.88 -25.28 -24.68
N ASN A 595 -22.54 -25.27 -24.70
CA ASN A 595 -21.72 -26.21 -23.93
C ASN A 595 -20.58 -25.50 -23.19
N CYS A 596 -20.49 -25.72 -21.88
CA CYS A 596 -19.48 -25.12 -21.01
C CYS A 596 -18.73 -26.21 -20.23
N THR A 597 -17.42 -26.29 -20.41
CA THR A 597 -16.53 -27.16 -19.64
C THR A 597 -15.69 -26.30 -18.70
N THR A 598 -15.73 -26.58 -17.40
CA THR A 598 -14.88 -25.94 -16.40
C THR A 598 -13.97 -26.98 -15.77
N TRP A 599 -12.73 -26.61 -15.47
CA TRP A 599 -11.78 -27.50 -14.83
C TRP A 599 -11.46 -27.05 -13.41
N ALA A 600 -11.50 -28.00 -12.47
CA ALA A 600 -10.89 -27.84 -11.16
C ALA A 600 -9.37 -28.07 -11.24
N PRO A 601 -8.59 -27.56 -10.28
CA PRO A 601 -7.15 -27.84 -10.20
C PRO A 601 -6.82 -29.34 -10.21
N SER A 602 -7.65 -30.18 -9.58
CA SER A 602 -7.50 -31.64 -9.58
C SER A 602 -7.58 -32.25 -10.97
N ASP A 603 -8.49 -31.75 -11.81
CA ASP A 603 -8.69 -32.28 -13.17
C ASP A 603 -7.46 -31.96 -14.03
N LEU A 604 -6.95 -30.74 -13.93
CA LEU A 604 -5.75 -30.30 -14.63
C LEU A 604 -4.49 -31.00 -14.11
N ASN A 605 -4.42 -31.30 -12.81
CA ASN A 605 -3.37 -32.13 -12.24
C ASN A 605 -3.39 -33.55 -12.83
N GLN A 606 -4.56 -34.14 -12.97
CA GLN A 606 -4.69 -35.46 -13.57
C GLN A 606 -4.30 -35.45 -15.06
N LEU A 607 -4.63 -34.39 -15.80
CA LEU A 607 -4.30 -34.27 -17.21
C LEU A 607 -2.80 -34.04 -17.46
N TYR A 608 -2.17 -33.15 -16.69
CA TYR A 608 -0.83 -32.63 -17.02
C TYR A 608 0.27 -32.99 -16.03
N PHE A 609 -0.07 -33.45 -14.82
CA PHE A 609 0.90 -33.68 -13.75
C PHE A 609 0.85 -35.10 -13.13
N ALA A 610 -0.07 -35.98 -13.55
CA ALA A 610 -0.36 -37.26 -12.89
C ALA A 610 0.82 -38.22 -12.66
N ASN A 611 1.88 -38.14 -13.47
CA ASN A 611 3.02 -39.07 -13.41
C ASN A 611 4.36 -38.39 -13.15
N ARG A 612 4.33 -37.18 -12.56
CA ARG A 612 5.55 -36.44 -12.27
C ARG A 612 6.12 -36.80 -10.91
N THR A 613 7.43 -36.69 -10.81
CA THR A 613 8.19 -36.91 -9.58
C THR A 613 8.79 -35.61 -9.01
N ASP A 614 8.61 -34.49 -9.72
CA ASP A 614 9.04 -33.17 -9.27
C ASP A 614 7.93 -32.44 -8.51
N ALA A 615 8.25 -31.25 -8.00
CA ALA A 615 7.33 -30.45 -7.18
C ALA A 615 6.29 -29.68 -8.01
N LEU A 616 6.21 -29.89 -9.33
CA LEU A 616 5.35 -29.13 -10.23
C LEU A 616 3.92 -29.66 -10.15
N LEU A 617 3.05 -28.91 -9.46
CA LEU A 617 1.66 -29.27 -9.20
C LEU A 617 0.80 -28.02 -9.15
N LEU A 618 -0.41 -28.08 -9.72
CA LEU A 618 -1.39 -27.00 -9.59
C LEU A 618 -2.10 -27.09 -8.24
N GLY A 619 -1.77 -26.14 -7.35
CA GLY A 619 -2.50 -25.96 -6.09
C GLY A 619 -3.85 -25.26 -6.28
N GLU A 620 -4.46 -24.86 -5.17
CA GLU A 620 -5.67 -24.03 -5.22
C GLU A 620 -5.36 -22.67 -5.86
N THR A 621 -6.14 -22.29 -6.87
CA THR A 621 -5.95 -21.04 -7.62
C THR A 621 -7.08 -20.03 -7.38
N PRO A 622 -6.78 -18.72 -7.44
CA PRO A 622 -7.81 -17.68 -7.37
C PRO A 622 -8.70 -17.67 -8.63
N THR A 623 -8.20 -18.21 -9.74
CA THR A 623 -8.90 -18.26 -11.02
C THR A 623 -9.45 -19.65 -11.33
N ARG A 624 -10.41 -19.71 -12.25
CA ARG A 624 -10.94 -20.93 -12.86
C ARG A 624 -10.91 -20.81 -14.37
N LEU A 625 -10.61 -21.91 -15.06
CA LEU A 625 -10.61 -22.00 -16.52
C LEU A 625 -11.94 -22.56 -17.00
N VAL A 626 -12.51 -21.95 -18.04
CA VAL A 626 -13.74 -22.38 -18.68
C VAL A 626 -13.61 -22.31 -20.19
N LEU A 627 -14.11 -23.34 -20.87
CA LEU A 627 -14.30 -23.40 -22.31
C LEU A 627 -15.81 -23.34 -22.58
N ALA A 628 -16.27 -22.29 -23.27
CA ALA A 628 -17.66 -22.13 -23.68
C ALA A 628 -17.77 -22.20 -25.20
N THR A 629 -18.73 -22.96 -25.73
CA THR A 629 -18.97 -23.14 -27.19
C THR A 629 -20.35 -22.62 -27.57
N VAL A 630 -20.42 -21.89 -28.69
CA VAL A 630 -21.64 -21.38 -29.33
C VAL A 630 -22.33 -22.51 -30.07
#